data_AF-N1S4A4-F1
#
_entry.id   AF-N1S4A4-F1
#
_cell.length_a   1.000
_cell.length_b   1.000
_cell.length_c   1.000
_cell.angle_alpha   90.00
_cell.angle_beta   90.00
_cell.angle_gamma   90.00
#
_symmetry.space_group_name_H-M   'P 1'
#
loop_
_entity.id
_entity.type
_entity.pdbx_description
1 polymer ?
#
loop_
_entity_poly.entity_id
_entity_poly.type
_entity_poly.pdbx_seq_one_letter_code
_entity_poly.pdbx_strand_id
1 'polypeptide(L)'
;MDDDLDFNRVQKVTIQRLTLFLQSSTFYHTIFTRTQSFLRAQEKYQMMEYAAGSPRSNAVSVVKPWTNSSDSDRDAAVWESMCDNQRTRDSQGTLNFSILGLSLLFGLGLYIILVSFVLELLLAWAQKKLGRGLYRAKRWERDGTLQQMRLLYEIQGAGVWKGTTEDFPRTTSGDLFEHDEEFNQARSV
;
A
#
# COMPACT_ATOMS: atom_id res chain seq x y z
N MET A 1 17.86 -33.32 9.39
CA MET A 1 17.95 -33.38 7.92
C MET A 1 18.36 -31.99 7.50
N ASP A 2 19.65 -31.72 7.61
CA ASP A 2 20.25 -30.49 7.14
C ASP A 2 20.88 -30.84 5.80
N ASP A 3 20.10 -30.69 4.73
CA ASP A 3 20.62 -30.77 3.37
C ASP A 3 21.53 -29.55 3.17
N ASP A 4 22.83 -29.78 3.27
CA ASP A 4 23.88 -28.80 3.03
C ASP A 4 23.86 -28.47 1.52
N LEU A 5 23.02 -27.51 1.15
CA LEU A 5 22.98 -26.92 -0.18
C LEU A 5 24.38 -26.35 -0.46
N ASP A 6 25.15 -27.02 -1.33
CA ASP A 6 26.54 -26.69 -1.62
C ASP A 6 26.62 -25.39 -2.46
N PHE A 7 26.43 -24.26 -1.79
CA PHE A 7 26.52 -22.94 -2.38
C PHE A 7 27.98 -22.55 -2.59
N ASN A 8 28.30 -22.09 -3.80
CA ASN A 8 29.63 -21.61 -4.16
C ASN A 8 30.07 -20.47 -3.20
N ARG A 9 31.38 -20.31 -3.00
CA ARG A 9 31.99 -19.30 -2.11
C ARG A 9 31.43 -17.89 -2.37
N VAL A 10 31.18 -17.56 -3.63
CA VAL A 10 30.58 -16.28 -4.04
C VAL A 10 29.13 -16.15 -3.56
N GLN A 11 28.33 -17.21 -3.63
CA GLN A 11 26.96 -17.23 -3.13
C GLN A 11 26.90 -17.13 -1.60
N LYS A 12 27.81 -17.79 -0.88
CA LYS A 12 27.91 -17.68 0.58
C LYS A 12 28.21 -16.23 1.00
N VAL A 13 29.11 -15.55 0.31
CA VAL A 13 29.44 -14.13 0.58
C VAL A 13 28.26 -13.21 0.23
N THR A 14 27.54 -13.47 -0.85
CA THR A 14 26.35 -12.70 -1.24
C THR A 14 25.20 -12.88 -0.25
N ILE A 15 24.93 -14.12 0.19
CA ILE A 15 23.93 -14.42 1.21
C ILE A 15 24.29 -13.70 2.51
N GLN A 16 25.52 -13.84 2.99
CA GLN A 16 25.97 -13.20 4.23
C GLN A 16 25.87 -11.66 4.17
N ARG A 17 26.15 -11.06 3.02
CA ARG A 17 25.98 -9.61 2.80
C ARG A 17 24.51 -9.20 2.80
N LEU A 18 23.63 -9.99 2.19
CA LEU A 18 22.18 -9.77 2.24
C LEU A 18 21.65 -9.89 3.68
N THR A 19 22.07 -10.90 4.43
CA THR A 19 21.63 -11.10 5.83
C THR A 19 22.04 -9.93 6.73
N LEU A 20 23.27 -9.43 6.58
CA LEU A 20 23.75 -8.26 7.34
C LEU A 20 23.02 -6.96 6.95
N PHE A 21 22.67 -6.79 5.67
CA PHE A 21 21.90 -5.64 5.20
C PHE A 21 20.45 -5.66 5.72
N LEU A 22 19.87 -6.86 5.81
CA LEU A 22 18.54 -7.10 6.37
C LEU A 22 18.48 -6.82 7.88
N GLN A 23 19.52 -7.19 8.65
CA GLN A 23 19.59 -6.88 10.09
C GLN A 23 19.87 -5.39 10.40
N SER A 24 20.65 -4.71 9.56
CA SER A 24 21.03 -3.30 9.75
C SER A 24 19.91 -2.31 9.40
N SER A 25 18.95 -2.74 8.56
CA SER A 25 17.85 -1.89 8.16
C SER A 25 16.89 -1.67 9.32
N THR A 26 16.94 -0.45 9.87
CA THR A 26 15.99 0.10 10.86
C THR A 26 14.54 -0.09 10.43
N PHE A 27 14.29 -0.24 9.13
CA PHE A 27 12.98 -0.57 8.57
C PHE A 27 12.46 -1.94 9.04
N TYR A 28 13.29 -2.98 9.10
CA TYR A 28 12.87 -4.31 9.61
C TYR A 28 12.57 -4.26 11.10
N HIS A 29 13.38 -3.55 11.89
CA HIS A 29 13.08 -3.36 13.31
C HIS A 29 11.78 -2.59 13.52
N THR A 30 11.50 -1.55 12.74
CA THR A 30 10.22 -0.81 12.85
C THR A 30 9.02 -1.63 12.42
N ILE A 31 9.11 -2.40 11.32
CA ILE A 31 8.01 -3.27 10.88
C ILE A 31 7.79 -4.39 11.89
N PHE A 32 8.85 -5.10 12.31
CA PHE A 32 8.74 -6.23 13.23
C PHE A 32 8.24 -5.82 14.62
N THR A 33 8.68 -4.67 15.15
CA THR A 33 8.16 -4.16 16.44
C THR A 33 6.71 -3.68 16.33
N ARG A 34 6.33 -3.03 15.23
CA ARG A 34 4.95 -2.59 14.98
C ARG A 34 4.00 -3.78 14.80
N THR A 35 4.38 -4.80 14.03
CA THR A 35 3.55 -5.99 13.83
C THR A 35 3.44 -6.82 15.12
N GLN A 36 4.53 -6.95 15.89
CA GLN A 36 4.49 -7.66 17.17
C GLN A 36 3.63 -6.93 18.21
N SER A 37 3.61 -5.58 18.20
CA SER A 37 2.71 -4.79 19.03
C SER A 37 1.24 -4.96 18.63
N PHE A 38 0.96 -5.07 17.32
CA PHE A 38 -0.38 -5.31 16.80
C PHE A 38 -0.89 -6.70 17.18
N LEU A 39 -0.06 -7.74 17.05
CA LEU A 39 -0.41 -9.11 17.44
C LEU A 39 -0.70 -9.23 18.95
N ARG A 40 0.13 -8.62 19.80
CA ARG A 40 -0.13 -8.56 21.25
C ARG A 40 -1.39 -7.75 21.59
N ALA A 41 -1.69 -6.71 20.82
CA ALA A 41 -2.92 -5.96 20.98
C ALA A 41 -4.12 -6.85 20.61
N GLN A 42 -4.05 -7.57 19.50
CA GLN A 42 -5.11 -8.46 19.05
C GLN A 42 -5.38 -9.59 20.06
N GLU A 43 -4.35 -10.20 20.64
CA GLU A 43 -4.49 -11.22 21.69
C GLU A 43 -5.23 -10.67 22.92
N LYS A 44 -4.89 -9.46 23.36
CA LYS A 44 -5.59 -8.78 24.46
C LYS A 44 -7.04 -8.43 24.10
N TYR A 45 -7.29 -8.01 22.86
CA TYR A 45 -8.64 -7.74 22.37
C TYR A 45 -9.51 -9.00 22.36
N GLN A 46 -8.97 -10.14 21.90
CA GLN A 46 -9.69 -11.41 21.88
C GLN A 46 -9.99 -11.91 23.31
N MET A 47 -9.04 -11.79 24.25
CA MET A 47 -9.30 -12.11 25.65
C MET A 47 -10.35 -11.18 26.29
N MET A 48 -10.33 -9.89 25.94
CA MET A 48 -11.33 -8.94 26.41
C MET A 48 -12.72 -9.25 25.82
N GLU A 49 -12.81 -9.60 24.55
CA GLU A 49 -14.07 -10.03 23.90
C GLU A 49 -14.60 -11.33 24.50
N TYR A 50 -13.72 -12.28 24.85
CA TYR A 50 -14.11 -13.50 25.54
C TYR A 50 -14.67 -13.22 26.95
N ALA A 51 -14.04 -12.32 27.71
CA ALA A 51 -14.50 -11.94 29.04
C ALA A 51 -15.76 -11.04 29.02
N ALA A 52 -15.92 -10.21 27.99
CA ALA A 52 -17.03 -9.26 27.86
C ALA A 52 -18.24 -9.81 27.08
N GLY A 53 -18.09 -10.93 26.38
CA GLY A 53 -19.12 -11.50 25.51
C GLY A 53 -19.15 -10.91 24.10
N SER A 54 -19.80 -11.63 23.18
CA SER A 54 -19.88 -11.27 21.76
C SER A 54 -20.60 -9.93 21.53
N PRO A 55 -20.07 -9.02 20.68
CA PRO A 55 -20.74 -7.78 20.32
C PRO A 55 -21.91 -7.98 19.33
N ARG A 56 -22.10 -9.19 18.78
CA ARG A 56 -23.26 -9.49 17.94
C ARG A 56 -24.51 -9.58 18.81
N SER A 57 -25.26 -8.48 18.83
CA SER A 57 -26.60 -8.43 19.39
C SER A 57 -27.56 -9.24 18.50
N ASN A 58 -27.78 -10.51 18.82
CA ASN A 58 -29.17 -10.98 18.78
C ASN A 58 -29.87 -10.08 19.81
N ALA A 59 -30.94 -9.37 19.44
CA ALA A 59 -31.58 -8.35 20.26
C ALA A 59 -31.72 -8.81 21.73
N VAL A 60 -30.73 -8.48 22.55
CA VAL A 60 -30.77 -8.73 23.98
C VAL A 60 -31.59 -7.56 24.49
N SER A 61 -32.85 -7.83 24.82
CA SER A 61 -33.61 -6.92 25.63
C SER A 61 -32.78 -6.68 26.89
N VAL A 62 -32.43 -5.42 27.14
CA VAL A 62 -31.80 -5.03 28.40
C VAL A 62 -32.84 -5.27 29.48
N VAL A 63 -32.82 -6.46 30.07
CA VAL A 63 -33.69 -6.83 31.18
C VAL A 63 -33.20 -6.04 32.38
N LYS A 64 -33.96 -5.04 32.79
CA LYS A 64 -33.72 -4.27 34.02
C LYS A 64 -34.09 -5.18 35.21
N PRO A 65 -33.12 -5.76 35.95
CA PRO A 65 -33.43 -6.79 36.93
C PRO A 65 -34.30 -6.28 38.09
N TRP A 66 -34.27 -4.97 38.34
CA TRP A 66 -35.01 -4.29 39.41
C TRP A 66 -36.50 -4.08 39.12
N THR A 67 -36.99 -4.33 37.90
CA THR A 67 -38.42 -4.12 37.59
C THR A 67 -39.32 -5.28 38.00
N ASN A 68 -38.75 -6.46 38.27
CA ASN A 68 -39.49 -7.69 38.62
C ASN A 68 -38.98 -8.39 39.89
N SER A 69 -38.05 -7.79 40.64
CA SER A 69 -37.47 -8.41 41.83
C SER A 69 -38.32 -8.10 43.05
N SER A 70 -38.67 -9.12 43.83
CA SER A 70 -39.25 -9.00 45.18
C SER A 70 -38.22 -8.52 46.21
N ASP A 71 -37.18 -7.83 45.76
CA ASP A 71 -36.03 -7.44 46.56
C ASP A 71 -36.29 -6.07 47.19
N SER A 72 -35.64 -5.78 48.31
CA SER A 72 -35.95 -4.57 49.06
C SER A 72 -35.70 -3.32 48.20
N ASP A 73 -36.57 -2.31 48.26
CA ASP A 73 -36.49 -1.07 47.44
C ASP A 73 -35.09 -0.40 47.46
N ARG A 74 -34.30 -0.67 48.50
CA ARG A 74 -32.91 -0.19 48.64
C ARG A 74 -31.96 -0.85 47.65
N ASP A 75 -32.11 -2.13 47.36
CA ASP A 75 -31.22 -2.87 46.49
C ASP A 75 -31.47 -2.48 45.02
N ALA A 76 -32.73 -2.27 44.64
CA ALA A 76 -33.11 -1.77 43.32
C ALA A 76 -32.42 -0.44 42.94
N ALA A 77 -32.38 0.52 43.88
CA ALA A 77 -31.72 1.81 43.67
C ALA A 77 -30.19 1.66 43.53
N VAL A 78 -29.59 0.71 44.26
CA VAL A 78 -28.16 0.42 44.16
C VAL A 78 -27.83 -0.17 42.78
N TRP A 79 -28.61 -1.14 42.31
CA TRP A 79 -28.43 -1.76 40.99
C TRP A 79 -28.63 -0.76 39.84
N GLU A 80 -29.61 0.14 39.95
CA GLU A 80 -29.84 1.21 38.97
C GLU A 80 -28.63 2.14 38.88
N SER A 81 -28.09 2.58 40.02
CA SER A 81 -26.90 3.43 40.05
C SER A 81 -25.65 2.74 39.49
N MET A 82 -25.51 1.43 39.66
CA MET A 82 -24.39 0.67 39.10
C MET A 82 -24.51 0.52 37.58
N CYS A 83 -25.72 0.30 37.06
CA CYS A 83 -25.98 0.25 35.62
C CYS A 83 -25.71 1.59 34.92
N ASP A 84 -26.15 2.71 35.50
CA ASP A 84 -25.91 4.05 34.92
C ASP A 84 -24.42 4.43 34.93
N ASN A 85 -23.68 3.95 35.91
CA ASN A 85 -22.22 4.14 35.98
C ASN A 85 -21.45 3.16 35.09
N GLN A 86 -22.09 2.13 34.53
CA GLN A 86 -21.44 1.16 33.66
C GLN A 86 -21.35 1.68 32.23
N ARG A 87 -20.17 2.18 31.87
CA ARG A 87 -19.89 2.58 30.49
C ARG A 87 -19.64 1.37 29.60
N THR A 88 -20.69 0.89 28.92
CA THR A 88 -20.56 -0.16 27.90
C THR A 88 -20.05 0.41 26.58
N ARG A 89 -19.24 -0.37 25.85
CA ARG A 89 -18.81 -0.02 24.50
C ARG A 89 -19.92 -0.42 23.53
N ASP A 90 -20.66 0.56 23.02
CA ASP A 90 -21.55 0.31 21.89
C ASP A 90 -20.70 0.13 20.62
N SER A 91 -20.65 -1.10 20.11
CA SER A 91 -19.98 -1.43 18.84
C SER A 91 -20.94 -1.35 17.65
N GLN A 92 -22.12 -0.74 17.79
CA GLN A 92 -23.07 -0.58 16.69
C GLN A 92 -22.52 0.35 15.59
N GLY A 93 -21.98 -0.29 14.55
CA GLY A 93 -21.95 0.19 13.16
C GLY A 93 -21.13 1.44 12.83
N THR A 94 -20.69 2.21 13.83
CA THR A 94 -19.99 3.48 13.64
C THR A 94 -18.51 3.31 13.96
N LEU A 95 -17.73 3.04 12.91
CA LEU A 95 -16.27 3.07 13.00
C LEU A 95 -15.83 4.53 13.19
N ASN A 96 -15.31 4.85 14.37
CA ASN A 96 -14.69 6.16 14.65
C ASN A 96 -13.34 6.24 13.93
N PHE A 97 -13.35 6.70 12.67
CA PHE A 97 -12.13 6.95 11.92
C PHE A 97 -11.45 8.24 12.41
N SER A 98 -10.14 8.18 12.63
CA SER A 98 -9.35 9.37 12.97
C SER A 98 -9.23 10.28 11.75
N ILE A 99 -10.05 11.32 11.70
CA ILE A 99 -10.04 12.35 10.65
C ILE A 99 -8.65 13.00 10.52
N LEU A 100 -7.95 13.17 11.64
CA LEU A 100 -6.58 13.69 11.66
C LEU A 100 -5.60 12.77 10.91
N GLY A 101 -5.68 11.46 11.16
CA GLY A 101 -4.83 10.48 10.47
C GLY A 101 -5.12 10.44 8.97
N LEU A 102 -6.40 10.50 8.61
CA LEU A 102 -6.83 10.50 7.21
C LEU A 102 -6.39 11.78 6.48
N SER A 103 -6.52 12.93 7.13
CA SER A 103 -6.08 14.23 6.60
C SER A 103 -4.57 14.28 6.41
N LEU A 104 -3.79 13.75 7.36
CA LEU A 104 -2.33 13.71 7.23
C LEU A 104 -1.90 12.78 6.10
N LEU A 105 -2.52 11.60 5.97
CA LEU A 105 -2.20 10.65 4.91
C LEU A 105 -2.47 11.25 3.52
N PHE A 106 -3.69 11.76 3.31
CA PHE A 106 -4.05 12.35 2.01
C PHE A 106 -3.34 13.67 1.76
N GLY A 107 -3.20 14.52 2.77
CA GLY A 107 -2.54 15.81 2.65
C GLY A 107 -1.06 15.68 2.34
N LEU A 108 -0.34 14.82 3.08
CA LEU A 108 1.08 14.56 2.82
C LEU A 108 1.29 13.85 1.47
N GLY A 109 0.44 12.88 1.15
CA GLY A 109 0.49 12.19 -0.15
C GLY A 109 0.28 13.15 -1.32
N LEU A 110 -0.76 13.99 -1.25
CA LEU A 110 -1.04 15.00 -2.26
C LEU A 110 0.09 16.03 -2.35
N TYR A 111 0.65 16.46 -1.21
CA TYR A 111 1.77 17.39 -1.17
C TYR A 111 3.00 16.85 -1.91
N ILE A 112 3.36 15.59 -1.67
CA ILE A 112 4.50 14.94 -2.36
C ILE A 112 4.25 14.89 -3.88
N ILE A 113 3.04 14.53 -4.30
CA ILE A 113 2.67 14.47 -5.72
C ILE A 113 2.77 15.86 -6.36
N LEU A 114 2.23 16.91 -5.72
CA LEU A 114 2.33 18.28 -6.21
C LEU A 114 3.77 18.76 -6.32
N VAL A 115 4.60 18.47 -5.31
CA VAL A 115 6.03 18.80 -5.35
C VAL A 115 6.72 18.09 -6.52
N SER A 116 6.39 16.84 -6.80
CA SER A 116 6.92 16.09 -7.95
C SER A 116 6.61 16.81 -9.27
N PHE A 117 5.36 17.20 -9.50
CA PHE A 117 4.96 17.92 -10.72
C PHE A 117 5.62 19.29 -10.84
N VAL A 118 5.73 20.03 -9.74
CA VAL A 118 6.38 21.35 -9.73
C VAL A 118 7.88 21.22 -10.02
N LEU A 119 8.54 20.19 -9.49
CA LEU A 119 9.97 19.95 -9.75
C LEU A 119 10.25 19.71 -11.24
N GLU A 120 9.43 18.91 -11.92
CA GLU A 120 9.56 18.68 -13.37
C GLU A 120 9.43 20.00 -14.16
N LEU A 121 8.44 20.82 -13.81
CA LEU A 121 8.22 22.11 -14.45
C LEU A 121 9.37 23.11 -14.18
N LEU A 122 9.85 23.18 -12.94
CA LEU A 122 10.96 24.04 -12.55
C LEU A 122 12.26 23.60 -13.24
N LEU A 123 12.52 22.30 -13.33
CA LEU A 123 13.68 21.76 -14.03
C LEU A 123 13.59 22.03 -15.52
N ALA A 124 12.43 21.84 -16.15
CA ALA A 124 12.23 22.16 -17.56
C ALA A 124 12.45 23.66 -17.85
N TRP A 125 11.94 24.54 -16.97
CA TRP A 125 12.15 25.98 -17.09
C TRP A 125 13.60 26.39 -16.87
N ALA A 126 14.26 25.84 -15.84
CA ALA A 126 15.67 26.08 -15.55
C ALA A 126 16.57 25.58 -16.69
N GLN A 127 16.30 24.40 -17.26
CA GLN A 127 17.03 23.86 -18.40
C GLN A 127 16.90 24.74 -19.65
N LYS A 128 15.69 25.26 -19.93
CA LYS A 128 15.47 26.22 -21.03
C LYS A 128 16.22 27.53 -20.81
N LYS A 129 16.19 28.07 -19.58
CA LYS A 129 16.81 29.36 -19.26
C LYS A 129 18.34 29.31 -19.20
N LEU A 130 18.91 28.24 -18.65
CA LEU A 130 20.37 28.09 -18.53
C LEU A 130 21.01 27.43 -19.75
N GLY A 131 20.23 26.85 -20.67
CA GLY A 131 20.73 26.13 -21.86
C GLY A 131 21.60 24.90 -21.53
N ARG A 132 21.70 24.53 -20.25
CA ARG A 132 22.55 23.46 -19.73
C ARG A 132 21.69 22.26 -19.37
N GLY A 133 22.15 21.06 -19.73
CA GLY A 133 21.46 19.81 -19.39
C GLY A 133 20.50 19.27 -20.45
N LEU A 134 20.25 20.00 -21.56
CA LEU A 134 19.42 19.53 -22.67
C LEU A 134 19.89 18.19 -23.26
N TYR A 135 21.21 17.98 -23.35
CA TYR A 135 21.76 16.70 -23.80
C TYR A 135 21.44 15.55 -22.83
N ARG A 136 21.46 15.82 -21.51
CA ARG A 136 21.17 14.83 -20.49
C ARG A 136 19.68 14.50 -20.41
N ALA A 137 18.82 15.50 -20.61
CA ALA A 137 17.39 15.33 -20.76
C ALA A 137 17.03 14.46 -21.97
N LYS A 138 17.56 14.79 -23.16
CA LYS A 138 17.40 13.97 -24.37
C LYS A 138 17.93 12.54 -24.22
N ARG A 139 18.99 12.36 -23.41
CA ARG A 139 19.49 11.03 -23.09
C ARG A 139 18.48 10.24 -22.26
N TRP A 140 17.82 10.85 -21.29
CA TRP A 140 16.76 10.20 -20.51
C TRP A 140 15.57 9.80 -21.37
N GLU A 141 15.14 10.65 -22.31
CA GLU A 141 14.08 10.31 -23.28
C GLU A 141 14.46 9.06 -24.10
N ARG A 142 15.72 8.98 -24.56
CA ARG A 142 16.21 7.81 -25.33
C ARG A 142 16.32 6.54 -24.49
N ASP A 143 16.58 6.67 -23.18
CA ASP A 143 16.67 5.54 -22.26
C ASP A 143 15.26 5.08 -21.78
N GLY A 144 14.17 5.69 -22.28
CA GLY A 144 12.79 5.28 -22.01
C GLY A 144 12.44 3.89 -22.55
N THR A 145 11.58 3.16 -21.85
CA THR A 145 11.22 1.76 -22.16
C THR A 145 10.65 1.58 -23.56
N LEU A 146 9.81 2.51 -24.02
CA LEU A 146 9.22 2.46 -25.36
C LEU A 146 10.28 2.65 -26.45
N GLN A 147 11.27 3.52 -26.22
CA GLN A 147 12.38 3.73 -27.16
C GLN A 147 13.31 2.50 -27.21
N GLN A 148 13.51 1.83 -26.07
CA GLN A 148 14.25 0.56 -26.02
C GLN A 148 13.53 -0.55 -26.80
N MET A 149 12.22 -0.71 -26.61
CA MET A 149 11.42 -1.68 -27.36
C MET A 149 11.46 -1.40 -28.86
N ARG A 150 11.29 -0.13 -29.25
CA ARG A 150 11.42 0.30 -30.65
C ARG A 150 12.77 -0.08 -31.25
N LEU A 151 13.88 0.13 -30.53
CA LEU A 151 15.21 -0.29 -31.00
C LEU A 151 15.30 -1.80 -31.23
N LEU A 152 14.69 -2.61 -30.37
CA LEU A 152 14.66 -4.07 -30.54
C LEU A 152 13.89 -4.47 -31.81
N TYR A 153 12.72 -3.87 -32.04
CA TYR A 153 11.95 -4.09 -33.27
C TYR A 153 12.70 -3.61 -34.52
N GLU A 154 13.41 -2.49 -34.42
CA GLU A 154 14.24 -1.96 -35.51
C GLU A 154 15.41 -2.91 -35.84
N ILE A 155 16.06 -3.50 -34.82
CA ILE A 155 17.10 -4.53 -35.00
C ILE A 155 16.51 -5.81 -35.62
N GLN A 156 15.27 -6.17 -35.27
CA GLN A 156 14.56 -7.29 -35.87
C GLN A 156 14.08 -7.00 -37.30
N GLY A 157 14.18 -5.75 -37.77
CA GLY A 157 13.72 -5.32 -39.10
C GLY A 157 12.20 -5.11 -39.19
N ALA A 158 11.51 -4.94 -38.06
CA ALA A 158 10.06 -4.76 -38.00
C ALA A 158 9.68 -3.27 -37.98
N GLY A 159 8.95 -2.84 -39.01
CA GLY A 159 8.32 -1.52 -39.12
C GLY A 159 9.29 -0.37 -39.47
N VAL A 160 8.76 0.67 -40.13
CA VAL A 160 9.51 1.91 -40.41
C VAL A 160 9.13 2.97 -39.37
N TRP A 161 10.07 3.27 -38.48
CA TRP A 161 9.84 4.08 -37.29
C TRP A 161 10.09 5.58 -37.50
N LYS A 162 9.18 6.41 -36.99
CA LYS A 162 9.26 7.88 -36.96
C LYS A 162 9.33 8.37 -35.51
N GLY A 163 10.02 9.50 -35.26
CA GLY A 163 10.13 10.09 -33.91
C GLY A 163 11.20 9.42 -33.04
N THR A 164 12.45 9.35 -33.52
CA THR A 164 13.63 8.82 -32.79
C THR A 164 14.03 9.61 -31.54
N THR A 165 13.43 10.77 -31.30
CA THR A 165 13.82 11.69 -30.20
C THR A 165 12.62 12.12 -29.35
N GLU A 166 11.46 11.50 -29.52
CA GLU A 166 10.24 11.80 -28.75
C GLU A 166 9.97 10.67 -27.76
N ASP A 167 9.24 10.90 -26.66
CA ASP A 167 8.99 9.84 -25.66
C ASP A 167 8.16 8.65 -26.21
N PHE A 168 7.36 8.89 -27.24
CA PHE A 168 6.44 7.90 -27.81
C PHE A 168 6.77 7.63 -29.28
N PRO A 169 7.55 6.57 -29.60
CA PRO A 169 7.85 6.21 -30.98
C PRO A 169 6.59 5.72 -31.69
N ARG A 170 6.44 6.09 -32.96
CA ARG A 170 5.31 5.65 -33.80
C ARG A 170 5.82 5.08 -35.12
N THR A 171 5.16 4.05 -35.64
CA THR A 171 5.39 3.57 -37.00
C THR A 171 4.79 4.55 -38.00
N THR A 172 5.39 4.67 -39.18
CA THR A 172 4.95 5.66 -40.19
C THR A 172 3.60 5.30 -40.79
N SER A 173 3.35 4.00 -40.94
CA SER A 173 2.16 3.42 -41.59
C SER A 173 1.15 2.83 -40.61
N GLY A 174 1.42 2.84 -39.30
CA GLY A 174 0.58 2.16 -38.33
C GLY A 174 0.65 0.63 -38.47
N ASP A 175 1.86 0.11 -38.73
CA ASP A 175 2.10 -1.32 -38.94
C ASP A 175 1.64 -2.15 -37.73
N LEU A 176 0.92 -3.24 -38.01
CA LEU A 176 0.57 -4.26 -37.03
C LEU A 176 1.72 -5.26 -36.94
N PHE A 177 2.11 -5.63 -35.72
CA PHE A 177 3.14 -6.65 -35.53
C PHE A 177 2.48 -8.03 -35.43
N GLU A 178 3.23 -9.10 -35.71
CA GLU A 178 2.73 -10.49 -35.73
C GLU A 178 1.97 -10.89 -34.46
N HIS A 179 2.38 -10.38 -33.30
CA HIS A 179 1.68 -10.61 -32.03
C HIS A 179 0.29 -9.94 -31.96
N ASP A 180 0.08 -8.84 -32.69
CA ASP A 180 -1.20 -8.13 -32.76
C ASP A 180 -2.18 -8.80 -33.73
N GLU A 181 -1.68 -9.56 -34.73
CA GLU A 181 -2.53 -10.32 -35.65
C GLU A 181 -3.25 -11.47 -34.92
N GLU A 182 -2.56 -12.21 -34.05
CA GLU A 182 -3.16 -13.25 -33.22
C GLU A 182 -4.23 -12.69 -32.27
N PHE A 183 -3.97 -11.53 -31.66
CA PHE A 183 -4.92 -10.87 -30.76
C PHE A 183 -6.16 -10.35 -31.48
N ASN A 184 -6.00 -9.76 -32.67
CA ASN A 184 -7.13 -9.30 -33.47
C ASN A 184 -7.96 -10.46 -34.00
N GLN A 185 -7.32 -11.58 -34.35
CA GLN A 185 -8.03 -12.80 -34.75
C GLN A 185 -8.85 -13.37 -33.58
N ALA A 186 -8.29 -13.39 -32.36
CA ALA A 186 -9.01 -13.81 -31.15
C ALA A 186 -10.16 -12.89 -30.74
N ARG A 187 -10.11 -11.59 -31.09
CA ARG A 187 -11.19 -10.62 -30.85
C ARG A 187 -12.32 -10.69 -31.87
N SER A 188 -12.05 -11.25 -33.05
CA SER A 188 -13.00 -11.37 -34.15
C SER A 188 -13.87 -12.65 -34.09
N VAL A 189 -13.68 -13.46 -33.06
CA VAL A 189 -14.47 -14.66 -32.71
C VAL A 189 -15.35 -14.35 -31.51
#